data_AF-A0A1I7SB88-F1
#
_entry.id   AF-A0A1I7SB88-F1
#
_cell.length_a   1.000
_cell.length_b   1.000
_cell.length_c   1.000
_cell.angle_alpha   90.00
_cell.angle_beta   90.00
_cell.angle_gamma   90.00
#
_symmetry.space_group_name_H-M   'P 1'
#
loop_
_entity.id
_entity.type
_entity.pdbx_description
1 polymer ?
#
loop_
_entity_poly.entity_id
_entity_poly.type
_entity_poly.pdbx_seq_one_letter_code
_entity_poly.pdbx_strand_id
1 'polypeptide(L)'
;MNRLCEESETYRNHIPLLITEAICAVACMPAFAMLMYIFFTRKQRPITSSMHFNFRLLLSNIWVVLMLQLGFTIFSNAYLLYFQIFDTEYCSNVFYTWQCSVLRWPLLWTVPAMIFIHGAAFVERLMATRKSRNYEHRGKRVALVAMIVLWLITITINSYVFSVPDMFEKLPYCLATFQKNQLKIKKFLHLLLPLELLITFGDICLWWVNRQTQKKTVYSDYSLSKSFQQSENTITSKLVLQISLLHSGFYIIYLVSTSAYRAVSSYDEHPMTFIVVVMNIHNIVVLGLTVCIIVYLWSLRVMDDKRKIREMNQGSKKNTEMYFMLLYTQLK
;
A
#
# COMPACT_ATOMS: atom_id res chain seq x y z
N MET A 1 8.23 -35.92 -18.83
CA MET A 1 8.40 -34.66 -19.59
C MET A 1 7.19 -34.38 -20.46
N ASN A 2 6.73 -35.32 -21.30
CA ASN A 2 5.55 -35.14 -22.18
C ASN A 2 4.28 -34.66 -21.45
N ARG A 3 3.92 -35.27 -20.31
CA ARG A 3 2.74 -34.86 -19.53
C ARG A 3 2.80 -33.39 -19.05
N LEU A 4 3.98 -32.92 -18.64
CA LEU A 4 4.15 -31.54 -18.17
C LEU A 4 3.99 -30.53 -19.31
N CYS A 5 4.49 -30.89 -20.50
CA CYS A 5 4.32 -30.09 -21.70
C CYS A 5 2.84 -30.01 -22.11
N GLU A 6 2.11 -31.13 -22.06
CA GLU A 6 0.68 -31.17 -22.34
C GLU A 6 -0.15 -30.33 -21.36
N GLU A 7 0.16 -30.40 -20.07
CA GLU A 7 -0.46 -29.53 -19.06
C GLU A 7 -0.16 -28.05 -19.34
N SER A 8 1.09 -27.70 -19.67
CA SER A 8 1.50 -26.34 -20.02
C SER A 8 0.77 -25.78 -21.25
N GLU A 9 0.63 -26.59 -22.31
CA GLU A 9 -0.15 -26.21 -23.51
C GLU A 9 -1.63 -26.01 -23.19
N THR A 10 -2.17 -26.76 -22.22
CA THR A 10 -3.55 -26.56 -21.79
C THR A 10 -3.72 -25.20 -21.09
N TYR A 11 -2.74 -24.76 -20.29
CA TYR A 11 -2.75 -23.41 -19.70
C TYR A 11 -2.65 -22.31 -20.75
N ARG A 12 -1.75 -22.50 -21.72
CA ARG A 12 -1.53 -21.56 -22.83
C ARG A 12 -2.82 -21.29 -23.61
N ASN A 13 -3.57 -22.35 -23.91
CA ASN A 13 -4.80 -22.26 -24.69
C ASN A 13 -6.03 -21.86 -23.85
N HIS A 14 -5.87 -21.64 -22.54
CA HIS A 14 -6.98 -21.28 -21.66
C HIS A 14 -7.30 -19.77 -21.74
N ILE A 15 -8.20 -19.40 -22.66
CA ILE A 15 -8.61 -18.01 -22.93
C ILE A 15 -8.93 -17.19 -21.66
N PRO A 16 -9.67 -17.70 -20.65
CA PRO A 16 -9.95 -16.92 -19.43
C PRO A 16 -8.70 -16.50 -18.67
N LEU A 17 -7.64 -17.31 -18.69
CA LEU A 17 -6.36 -16.98 -18.05
C LEU A 17 -5.67 -15.84 -18.78
N LEU A 18 -5.56 -15.94 -20.11
CA LEU A 18 -4.98 -14.91 -20.97
C LEU A 18 -5.69 -13.56 -20.79
N ILE A 19 -7.03 -13.56 -20.81
CA ILE A 19 -7.84 -12.35 -20.58
C ILE A 19 -7.57 -11.78 -19.18
N THR A 20 -7.52 -12.63 -18.16
CA THR A 20 -7.29 -12.18 -16.78
C THR A 20 -5.89 -11.56 -16.63
N GLU A 21 -4.85 -12.18 -17.19
CA GLU A 21 -3.48 -11.63 -17.20
C GLU A 21 -3.42 -10.27 -17.92
N ALA A 22 -4.08 -10.15 -19.08
CA ALA A 22 -4.13 -8.90 -19.84
C ALA A 22 -4.86 -7.80 -19.05
N ILE A 23 -6.00 -8.11 -18.43
CA ILE A 23 -6.73 -7.18 -17.56
C ILE A 23 -5.86 -6.75 -16.38
N CYS A 24 -5.17 -7.68 -15.70
CA CYS A 24 -4.28 -7.36 -14.58
C CYS A 24 -3.17 -6.38 -15.00
N ALA A 25 -2.51 -6.64 -16.14
CA ALA A 25 -1.43 -5.80 -16.65
C ALA A 25 -1.93 -4.40 -17.02
N VAL A 26 -3.01 -4.31 -17.81
CA VAL A 26 -3.57 -3.04 -18.29
C VAL A 26 -4.15 -2.22 -17.15
N ALA A 27 -4.87 -2.85 -16.21
CA ALA A 27 -5.47 -2.14 -15.06
C ALA A 27 -4.43 -1.52 -14.13
N CYS A 28 -3.20 -2.07 -14.06
CA CYS A 28 -2.13 -1.51 -13.24
C CYS A 28 -1.45 -0.27 -13.88
N MET A 29 -1.50 -0.11 -15.21
CA MET A 29 -0.76 0.96 -15.90
C MET A 29 -1.17 2.38 -15.45
N PRO A 30 -2.47 2.73 -15.34
CA PRO A 30 -2.87 4.06 -14.86
C PRO A 30 -2.43 4.32 -13.42
N ALA A 31 -2.55 3.32 -12.55
CA ALA A 31 -2.11 3.41 -11.17
C ALA A 31 -0.60 3.66 -11.08
N PHE A 32 0.19 2.94 -11.89
CA PHE A 32 1.63 3.11 -11.97
C PHE A 32 2.03 4.50 -12.49
N ALA A 33 1.37 4.97 -13.55
CA ALA A 33 1.60 6.30 -14.10
C ALA A 33 1.29 7.41 -13.07
N MET A 34 0.17 7.29 -12.34
CA MET A 34 -0.18 8.22 -11.26
C MET A 34 0.84 8.18 -10.11
N LEU A 35 1.37 6.99 -9.77
CA LEU A 35 2.39 6.83 -8.74
C LEU A 35 3.72 7.49 -9.13
N MET A 36 4.12 7.37 -10.39
CA MET A 36 5.29 8.06 -10.94
C MET A 36 5.08 9.57 -10.98
N TYR A 37 3.88 10.03 -11.36
CA TYR A 37 3.53 11.45 -11.31
C TYR A 37 3.64 12.03 -9.88
N ILE A 38 3.19 11.29 -8.86
CA ILE A 38 3.37 11.68 -7.45
C ILE A 38 4.85 11.82 -7.12
N PHE A 39 5.68 10.86 -7.55
CA PHE A 39 7.13 10.88 -7.28
C PHE A 39 7.80 12.12 -7.87
N PHE A 40 7.56 12.40 -9.15
CA PHE A 40 8.16 13.55 -9.83
C PHE A 40 7.66 14.90 -9.31
N THR A 41 6.38 15.00 -8.94
CA THR A 41 5.80 16.25 -8.41
C THR A 41 6.03 16.44 -6.91
N ARG A 42 6.59 15.45 -6.19
CA ARG A 42 6.79 15.49 -4.73
C ARG A 42 7.60 16.71 -4.28
N LYS A 43 8.72 17.02 -4.96
CA LYS A 43 9.59 18.14 -4.57
C LYS A 43 8.94 19.51 -4.75
N GLN A 44 7.97 19.62 -5.67
CA GLN A 44 7.30 20.88 -5.98
C GLN A 44 6.17 21.20 -4.99
N ARG A 45 5.71 20.23 -4.19
CA ARG A 45 4.55 20.41 -3.30
C ARG A 45 4.98 20.79 -1.89
N PRO A 46 4.70 22.02 -1.44
CA PRO A 46 5.22 22.52 -0.18
C PRO A 46 4.60 21.80 1.04
N ILE A 47 3.38 21.26 0.90
CA ILE A 47 2.72 20.44 1.94
C ILE A 47 3.52 19.18 2.27
N THR A 48 4.03 18.48 1.26
CA THR A 48 4.78 17.23 1.50
C THR A 48 6.17 17.49 2.08
N SER A 49 6.73 18.67 1.80
CA SER A 49 8.01 19.11 2.37
C SER A 49 7.89 19.46 3.86
N SER A 50 6.76 20.06 4.27
CA SER A 50 6.52 20.48 5.66
C SER A 50 6.22 19.35 6.64
N MET A 51 6.06 18.10 6.19
CA MET A 51 5.70 16.98 7.06
C MET A 51 6.87 16.51 7.94
N HIS A 52 6.55 16.09 9.17
CA HIS A 52 7.48 15.40 10.07
C HIS A 52 8.26 14.26 9.39
N PHE A 53 9.52 14.08 9.80
CA PHE A 53 10.45 13.11 9.22
C PHE A 53 9.88 11.67 9.24
N ASN A 54 9.29 11.25 10.35
CA ASN A 54 8.75 9.90 10.51
C ASN A 54 7.63 9.62 9.50
N PHE A 55 6.75 10.59 9.30
CA PHE A 55 5.67 10.48 8.33
C PHE A 55 6.19 10.45 6.89
N ARG A 56 7.21 11.26 6.56
CA ARG A 56 7.89 11.21 5.25
C ARG A 56 8.58 9.88 5.01
N LEU A 57 9.19 9.29 6.03
CA LEU A 57 9.80 7.97 5.97
C LEU A 57 8.73 6.91 5.69
N LEU A 58 7.62 6.92 6.44
CA LEU A 58 6.49 6.01 6.25
C LEU A 58 5.93 6.11 4.81
N LEU A 59 5.61 7.32 4.33
CA LEU A 59 5.11 7.54 2.97
C LEU A 59 6.09 7.04 1.90
N SER A 60 7.40 7.16 2.15
CA SER A 60 8.41 6.66 1.20
C SER A 60 8.43 5.13 1.16
N ASN A 61 8.25 4.46 2.31
CA ASN A 61 8.13 2.99 2.35
C ASN A 61 6.86 2.51 1.66
N ILE A 62 5.72 3.17 1.90
CA ILE A 62 4.46 2.89 1.19
C ILE A 62 4.67 3.04 -0.32
N TRP A 63 5.29 4.13 -0.76
CA TRP A 63 5.58 4.34 -2.18
C TRP A 63 6.44 3.23 -2.79
N VAL A 64 7.50 2.78 -2.09
CA VAL A 64 8.35 1.66 -2.55
C VAL A 64 7.54 0.38 -2.69
N VAL A 65 6.73 0.02 -1.69
CA VAL A 65 5.90 -1.20 -1.76
C VAL A 65 4.87 -1.11 -2.89
N LEU A 66 4.21 0.04 -3.08
CA LEU A 66 3.27 0.25 -4.18
C LEU A 66 3.95 0.19 -5.54
N MET A 67 5.15 0.75 -5.67
CA MET A 67 5.92 0.69 -6.91
C MET A 67 6.25 -0.76 -7.24
N LEU A 68 6.78 -1.50 -6.27
CA LEU A 68 7.13 -2.90 -6.45
C LEU A 68 5.88 -3.73 -6.80
N GLN A 69 4.77 -3.51 -6.10
CA GLN A 69 3.51 -4.20 -6.40
C GLN A 69 3.04 -3.95 -7.83
N LEU A 70 2.88 -2.68 -8.23
CA LEU A 70 2.34 -2.35 -9.55
C LEU A 70 3.33 -2.69 -10.67
N GLY A 71 4.62 -2.40 -10.47
CA GLY A 71 5.68 -2.66 -11.43
C GLY A 71 5.86 -4.15 -11.71
N PHE A 72 5.95 -4.99 -10.67
CA PHE A 72 6.04 -6.43 -10.86
C PHE A 72 4.73 -7.03 -11.39
N THR A 73 3.55 -6.46 -11.09
CA THR A 73 2.29 -6.97 -11.67
C THR A 73 2.27 -6.71 -13.17
N ILE A 74 2.67 -5.52 -13.63
CA ILE A 74 2.78 -5.21 -15.06
C ILE A 74 3.82 -6.14 -15.70
N PHE A 75 5.03 -6.19 -15.13
CA PHE A 75 6.14 -6.95 -15.69
C PHE A 75 5.84 -8.45 -15.77
N SER A 76 5.40 -9.07 -14.66
CA SER A 76 5.16 -10.53 -14.61
C SER A 76 4.02 -10.96 -15.53
N ASN A 77 2.90 -10.23 -15.57
CA ASN A 77 1.79 -10.59 -16.46
C ASN A 77 2.13 -10.30 -17.92
N ALA A 78 2.81 -9.19 -18.25
CA ALA A 78 3.27 -8.95 -19.61
C ALA A 78 4.28 -10.00 -20.09
N TYR A 79 5.18 -10.45 -19.20
CA TYR A 79 6.12 -11.52 -19.48
C TYR A 79 5.39 -12.83 -19.79
N LEU A 80 4.43 -13.24 -18.98
CA LEU A 80 3.66 -14.48 -19.23
C LEU A 80 2.81 -14.39 -20.49
N LEU A 81 2.14 -13.26 -20.73
CA LEU A 81 1.41 -13.01 -21.98
C LEU A 81 2.32 -13.11 -23.21
N TYR A 82 3.54 -12.56 -23.13
CA TYR A 82 4.50 -12.63 -24.22
C TYR A 82 4.85 -14.08 -24.55
N PHE A 83 5.18 -14.89 -23.55
CA PHE A 83 5.50 -16.31 -23.74
C PHE A 83 4.30 -17.11 -24.26
N GLN A 84 3.09 -16.85 -23.76
CA GLN A 84 1.88 -17.54 -24.23
C GLN A 84 1.54 -17.22 -25.70
N ILE A 85 1.75 -15.98 -26.14
CA ILE A 85 1.35 -15.51 -27.48
C ILE A 85 2.44 -15.77 -28.52
N PHE A 86 3.70 -15.43 -28.21
CA PHE A 86 4.76 -15.37 -29.22
C PHE A 86 5.64 -16.63 -29.30
N ASP A 87 5.76 -17.39 -28.21
CA ASP A 87 6.63 -18.56 -28.18
C ASP A 87 5.87 -19.82 -28.62
N THR A 88 5.91 -20.15 -29.92
CA THR A 88 5.10 -21.22 -30.53
C THR A 88 5.67 -22.63 -30.36
N GLU A 89 6.86 -22.78 -29.78
CA GLU A 89 7.47 -24.09 -29.61
C GLU A 89 6.71 -24.93 -28.57
N TYR A 90 6.46 -26.19 -28.89
CA TYR A 90 5.82 -27.12 -27.96
C TYR A 90 6.69 -27.24 -26.69
N CYS A 91 6.09 -27.03 -25.52
CA CYS A 91 6.75 -27.10 -24.21
C CYS A 91 7.68 -25.93 -23.85
N SER A 92 7.67 -24.81 -24.59
CA SER A 92 8.46 -23.63 -24.22
C SER A 92 7.91 -22.87 -23.00
N ASN A 93 6.63 -23.09 -22.66
CA ASN A 93 5.92 -22.45 -21.54
C ASN A 93 6.08 -23.18 -20.18
N VAL A 94 7.13 -23.99 -20.04
CA VAL A 94 7.47 -24.67 -18.78
C VAL A 94 8.47 -23.84 -17.98
N PHE A 95 8.15 -23.56 -16.72
CA PHE A 95 8.95 -22.68 -15.88
C PHE A 95 9.61 -23.44 -14.74
N TYR A 96 10.83 -23.04 -14.37
CA TYR A 96 11.42 -23.51 -13.12
C TYR A 96 10.79 -22.79 -11.93
N THR A 97 10.69 -23.50 -10.80
CA THR A 97 10.10 -22.95 -9.57
C THR A 97 10.81 -21.69 -9.08
N TRP A 98 12.14 -21.61 -9.22
CA TRP A 98 12.90 -20.40 -8.89
C TRP A 98 12.55 -19.22 -9.81
N GLN A 99 12.30 -19.44 -11.11
CA GLN A 99 11.91 -18.38 -12.05
C GLN A 99 10.57 -17.80 -11.64
N CYS A 100 9.62 -18.67 -11.29
CA CYS A 100 8.31 -18.26 -10.82
C CYS A 100 8.33 -17.60 -9.47
N SER A 101 9.24 -18.03 -8.60
CA SER A 101 9.51 -17.33 -7.35
C SER A 101 9.97 -15.91 -7.67
N VAL A 102 11.00 -15.70 -8.49
CA VAL A 102 11.46 -14.33 -8.81
C VAL A 102 10.37 -13.45 -9.43
N LEU A 103 9.52 -14.01 -10.30
CA LEU A 103 8.46 -13.25 -10.96
C LEU A 103 7.28 -12.90 -10.04
N ARG A 104 6.82 -13.85 -9.21
CA ARG A 104 5.58 -13.70 -8.44
C ARG A 104 5.81 -13.42 -6.94
N TRP A 105 6.99 -13.72 -6.40
CA TRP A 105 7.33 -13.49 -4.99
C TRP A 105 7.18 -12.02 -4.58
N PRO A 106 7.67 -11.02 -5.37
CA PRO A 106 7.47 -9.62 -5.02
C PRO A 106 6.00 -9.24 -4.85
N LEU A 107 5.09 -9.84 -5.64
CA LEU A 107 3.65 -9.58 -5.59
C LEU A 107 2.99 -10.07 -4.31
N LEU A 108 3.46 -11.20 -3.77
CA LEU A 108 2.93 -11.75 -2.52
C LEU A 108 3.67 -11.25 -1.30
N TRP A 109 4.87 -10.69 -1.46
CA TRP A 109 5.60 -10.03 -0.38
C TRP A 109 5.07 -8.63 -0.06
N THR A 110 4.59 -7.90 -1.06
CA THR A 110 3.93 -6.60 -0.85
C THR A 110 2.71 -6.73 0.06
N VAL A 111 2.06 -7.91 0.09
CA VAL A 111 0.84 -8.14 0.86
C VAL A 111 1.05 -7.96 2.37
N PRO A 112 1.89 -8.76 3.02
CA PRO A 112 2.24 -8.53 4.41
C PRO A 112 2.99 -7.22 4.60
N ALA A 113 3.85 -6.79 3.66
CA ALA A 113 4.59 -5.54 3.81
C ALA A 113 3.64 -4.35 4.00
N MET A 114 2.54 -4.28 3.24
CA MET A 114 1.52 -3.24 3.42
C MET A 114 0.86 -3.30 4.80
N ILE A 115 0.46 -4.49 5.28
CA ILE A 115 -0.16 -4.65 6.61
C ILE A 115 0.81 -4.23 7.71
N PHE A 116 2.07 -4.66 7.65
CA PHE A 116 3.05 -4.30 8.65
C PHE A 116 3.38 -2.80 8.61
N ILE A 117 3.51 -2.19 7.43
CA ILE A 117 3.71 -0.73 7.29
C ILE A 117 2.50 0.01 7.86
N HIS A 118 1.29 -0.48 7.63
CA HIS A 118 0.07 0.08 8.18
C HIS A 118 0.05 -0.03 9.72
N GLY A 119 0.46 -1.18 10.27
CA GLY A 119 0.66 -1.37 11.70
C GLY A 119 1.72 -0.43 12.29
N ALA A 120 2.84 -0.23 11.58
CA ALA A 120 3.87 0.73 11.99
C ALA A 120 3.35 2.17 11.98
N ALA A 121 2.52 2.54 11.00
CA ALA A 121 1.83 3.82 10.94
C ALA A 121 0.87 4.02 12.12
N PHE A 122 0.14 2.97 12.49
CA PHE A 122 -0.74 2.99 13.66
C PHE A 122 0.08 3.18 14.96
N VAL A 123 1.15 2.41 15.16
CA VAL A 123 2.03 2.52 16.33
C VAL A 123 2.67 3.91 16.42
N GLU A 124 3.17 4.43 15.30
CA GLU A 124 3.76 5.77 15.22
C GLU A 124 2.76 6.85 15.68
N ARG A 125 1.54 6.82 15.15
CA ARG A 125 0.48 7.76 15.54
C ARG A 125 0.06 7.59 17.00
N LEU A 126 -0.03 6.36 17.49
CA LEU A 126 -0.33 6.07 18.89
C LEU A 126 0.75 6.67 19.83
N MET A 127 2.02 6.54 19.44
CA MET A 127 3.14 7.14 20.18
C MET A 127 3.11 8.67 20.13
N ALA A 128 2.82 9.26 18.97
CA ALA A 128 2.68 10.70 18.81
C ALA A 128 1.53 11.26 19.68
N THR A 129 0.39 10.57 19.74
CA THR A 129 -0.75 10.95 20.59
C THR A 129 -0.44 10.81 22.08
N ARG A 130 0.17 9.71 22.53
CA ARG A 130 0.36 9.43 23.97
C ARG A 130 1.60 10.08 24.57
N LYS A 131 2.68 10.28 23.80
CA LYS A 131 3.99 10.70 24.31
C LYS A 131 4.57 11.88 23.52
N SER A 132 3.76 12.88 23.21
CA SER A 132 4.14 14.04 22.37
C SER A 132 5.47 14.70 22.78
N ARG A 133 5.69 14.94 24.09
CA ARG A 133 6.90 15.60 24.61
C ARG A 133 8.20 14.83 24.33
N ASN A 134 8.16 13.50 24.45
CA ASN A 134 9.35 12.64 24.24
C ASN A 134 9.51 12.20 22.79
N TYR A 135 8.42 12.26 22.02
CA TYR A 135 8.37 11.80 20.63
C TYR A 135 9.30 12.62 19.74
N GLU A 136 9.41 13.93 19.94
CA GLU A 136 10.23 14.81 19.08
C GLU A 136 11.72 14.48 19.14
N HIS A 137 12.23 14.11 20.33
CA HIS A 137 13.67 13.90 20.52
C HIS A 137 14.13 12.49 20.11
N ARG A 138 13.27 11.47 20.30
CA ARG A 138 13.63 10.06 20.04
C ARG A 138 12.97 9.48 18.79
N GLY A 139 11.91 10.10 18.29
CA GLY A 139 11.02 9.54 17.26
C GLY A 139 11.76 9.16 15.98
N LYS A 140 12.71 9.99 15.53
CA LYS A 140 13.45 9.75 14.27
C LYS A 140 14.22 8.42 14.28
N ARG A 141 14.98 8.16 15.34
CA ARG A 141 15.81 6.94 15.46
C ARG A 141 14.92 5.71 15.60
N VAL A 142 13.87 5.81 16.40
CA VAL A 142 12.92 4.71 16.63
C VAL A 142 12.20 4.34 15.34
N ALA A 143 11.69 5.32 14.58
CA ALA A 143 11.00 5.05 13.32
C ALA A 143 11.91 4.38 12.28
N LEU A 144 13.17 4.81 12.18
CA LEU A 144 14.13 4.22 11.26
C LEU A 144 14.46 2.76 11.63
N VAL A 145 14.74 2.49 12.90
CA VAL A 145 15.00 1.12 13.37
C VAL A 145 13.76 0.23 13.19
N ALA A 146 12.57 0.74 13.51
CA ALA A 146 11.32 0.00 13.32
C ALA A 146 11.10 -0.38 11.85
N MET A 147 11.37 0.53 10.90
CA MET A 147 11.24 0.24 9.47
C MET A 147 12.24 -0.83 9.01
N ILE A 148 13.50 -0.76 9.44
CA ILE A 148 14.51 -1.79 9.10
C ILE A 148 14.07 -3.16 9.62
N VAL A 149 13.67 -3.23 10.88
CA VAL A 149 13.21 -4.48 11.51
C VAL A 149 11.98 -5.04 10.77
N LEU A 150 11.05 -4.17 10.37
CA LEU A 150 9.86 -4.55 9.61
C LEU A 150 10.22 -5.16 8.25
N TRP A 151 11.13 -4.55 7.50
CA TRP A 151 11.60 -5.11 6.22
C TRP A 151 12.24 -6.49 6.42
N LEU A 152 13.09 -6.64 7.43
CA LEU A 152 13.71 -7.93 7.75
C LEU A 152 12.68 -9.00 8.11
N ILE A 153 11.68 -8.65 8.93
CA ILE A 153 10.58 -9.55 9.31
C ILE A 153 9.78 -9.98 8.09
N THR A 154 9.36 -9.03 7.25
CA THR A 154 8.54 -9.32 6.06
C THR A 154 9.29 -10.19 5.06
N ILE A 155 10.57 -9.91 4.80
CA ILE A 155 11.43 -10.73 3.93
C ILE A 155 11.60 -12.13 4.50
N THR A 156 11.86 -12.26 5.81
CA THR A 156 12.06 -13.56 6.47
C THR A 156 10.80 -14.42 6.41
N ILE A 157 9.65 -13.84 6.78
CA ILE A 157 8.36 -14.51 6.72
C ILE A 157 8.05 -14.97 5.29
N ASN A 158 8.26 -14.09 4.31
CA ASN A 158 7.96 -14.44 2.93
C ASN A 158 8.91 -15.54 2.42
N SER A 159 10.20 -15.44 2.72
CA SER A 159 11.17 -16.50 2.38
C SER A 159 10.77 -17.85 2.96
N TYR A 160 10.26 -17.88 4.20
CA TYR A 160 9.77 -19.11 4.83
C TYR A 160 8.48 -19.66 4.16
N VAL A 161 7.54 -18.78 3.84
CA VAL A 161 6.27 -19.15 3.18
C VAL A 161 6.51 -19.72 1.78
N PHE A 162 7.44 -19.16 1.02
CA PHE A 162 7.76 -19.58 -0.35
C PHE A 162 8.88 -20.62 -0.44
N SER A 163 9.57 -20.91 0.65
CA SER A 163 10.58 -21.97 0.66
C SER A 163 9.93 -23.32 0.31
N VAL A 164 10.42 -23.90 -0.76
CA VAL A 164 10.09 -25.25 -1.21
C VAL A 164 11.33 -26.13 -1.28
N PRO A 165 11.18 -27.47 -1.16
CA PRO A 165 12.33 -28.38 -1.11
C PRO A 165 13.14 -28.42 -2.42
N ASP A 166 12.48 -28.26 -3.57
CA ASP A 166 13.12 -28.31 -4.87
C ASP A 166 12.78 -27.05 -5.68
N MET A 167 13.76 -26.17 -5.85
CA MET A 167 13.63 -24.92 -6.62
C MET A 167 13.85 -25.12 -8.12
N PHE A 168 14.38 -26.29 -8.52
CA PHE A 168 14.62 -26.68 -9.92
C PHE A 168 13.51 -27.59 -10.48
N GLU A 169 12.49 -27.87 -9.68
CA GLU A 169 11.27 -28.50 -10.16
C GLU A 169 10.61 -27.62 -11.24
N LYS A 170 10.18 -28.28 -12.31
CA LYS A 170 9.50 -27.65 -13.44
C LYS A 170 8.00 -27.60 -13.18
N LEU A 171 7.40 -26.45 -13.47
CA LEU A 171 5.98 -26.15 -13.29
C LEU A 171 5.33 -25.93 -14.67
N PRO A 172 4.10 -26.41 -14.89
CA PRO A 172 3.39 -26.24 -16.16
C PRO A 172 2.91 -24.79 -16.37
N TYR A 173 2.76 -24.03 -15.28
CA TYR A 173 2.38 -22.62 -15.31
C TYR A 173 3.00 -21.87 -14.12
N CYS A 174 3.28 -20.60 -14.33
CA CYS A 174 4.01 -19.79 -13.38
C CYS A 174 3.11 -19.13 -12.32
N LEU A 175 2.78 -19.90 -11.28
CA LEU A 175 1.99 -19.43 -10.14
C LEU A 175 2.84 -19.37 -8.85
N ALA A 176 2.52 -18.41 -8.00
CA ALA A 176 3.15 -18.29 -6.69
C ALA A 176 2.66 -19.35 -5.68
N THR A 177 1.42 -19.79 -5.82
CA THR A 177 0.84 -20.88 -5.03
C THR A 177 0.82 -22.16 -5.87
N PHE A 178 1.29 -23.27 -5.33
CA PHE A 178 1.16 -24.59 -5.91
C PHE A 178 1.11 -25.63 -4.78
N GLN A 179 0.97 -26.91 -5.14
CA GLN A 179 0.68 -27.99 -4.19
C GLN A 179 1.59 -28.04 -2.96
N LYS A 180 2.89 -27.74 -3.11
CA LYS A 180 3.87 -27.82 -2.01
C LYS A 180 3.83 -26.66 -1.01
N ASN A 181 3.37 -25.48 -1.44
CA ASN A 181 3.35 -24.28 -0.58
C ASN A 181 1.93 -23.77 -0.25
N GLN A 182 0.88 -24.35 -0.85
CA GLN A 182 -0.50 -23.89 -0.67
C GLN A 182 -0.95 -23.83 0.80
N LEU A 183 -0.59 -24.83 1.61
CA LEU A 183 -0.96 -24.87 3.02
C LEU A 183 -0.27 -23.77 3.84
N LYS A 184 1.01 -23.49 3.54
CA LYS A 184 1.77 -22.40 4.17
C LYS A 184 1.14 -21.05 3.84
N ILE A 185 0.84 -20.81 2.56
CA ILE A 185 0.19 -19.58 2.08
C ILE A 185 -1.21 -19.43 2.70
N LYS A 186 -2.00 -20.50 2.76
CA LYS A 186 -3.34 -20.49 3.39
C LYS A 186 -3.25 -20.07 4.86
N LYS A 187 -2.41 -20.73 5.65
CA LYS A 187 -2.19 -20.39 7.08
C LYS A 187 -1.72 -18.94 7.24
N PHE A 188 -0.83 -18.50 6.36
CA PHE A 188 -0.31 -17.15 6.38
C PHE A 188 -1.39 -16.08 6.13
N LEU A 189 -2.21 -16.26 5.10
CA LEU A 189 -3.33 -15.35 4.80
C LEU A 189 -4.36 -15.31 5.94
N HIS A 190 -4.65 -16.46 6.56
CA HIS A 190 -5.54 -16.54 7.73
C HIS A 190 -5.00 -15.78 8.95
N LEU A 191 -3.68 -15.68 9.11
CA LEU A 191 -3.04 -14.90 10.17
C LEU A 191 -3.05 -13.39 9.87
N LEU A 192 -2.93 -13.01 8.60
CA LEU A 192 -2.92 -11.60 8.19
C LEU A 192 -4.30 -10.93 8.37
N LEU A 193 -5.39 -11.66 8.18
CA LEU A 193 -6.75 -11.13 8.31
C LEU A 193 -7.07 -10.54 9.71
N PRO A 194 -6.91 -11.26 10.83
CA PRO A 194 -7.17 -10.70 12.16
C PRO A 194 -6.20 -9.56 12.50
N LEU A 195 -4.97 -9.59 11.99
CA LEU A 195 -4.01 -8.51 12.17
C LEU A 195 -4.48 -7.21 11.50
N GLU A 196 -4.94 -7.28 10.25
CA GLU A 196 -5.47 -6.11 9.54
C GLU A 196 -6.75 -5.57 10.20
N LEU A 197 -7.64 -6.45 10.66
CA LEU A 197 -8.83 -6.05 11.42
C LEU A 197 -8.46 -5.31 12.71
N LEU A 198 -7.47 -5.80 13.45
CA LEU A 198 -6.99 -5.17 14.68
C LEU A 198 -6.39 -3.79 14.41
N ILE A 199 -5.58 -3.65 13.37
CA ILE A 199 -4.97 -2.37 12.97
C ILE A 199 -6.06 -1.38 12.56
N THR A 200 -7.02 -1.81 11.74
CA THR A 200 -8.13 -0.97 11.27
C THR A 200 -9.00 -0.49 12.43
N PHE A 201 -9.35 -1.39 13.35
CA PHE A 201 -10.09 -1.04 14.56
C PHE A 201 -9.31 -0.08 15.44
N GLY A 202 -8.00 -0.31 15.60
CA GLY A 202 -7.08 0.58 16.31
C GLY A 202 -7.07 1.99 15.73
N ASP A 203 -7.04 2.12 14.41
CA ASP A 203 -7.07 3.42 13.71
C ASP A 203 -8.38 4.18 13.91
N ILE A 204 -9.51 3.48 13.87
CA ILE A 204 -10.83 4.06 14.16
C ILE A 204 -10.88 4.56 15.61
N CYS A 205 -10.40 3.76 16.56
CA CYS A 205 -10.34 4.14 17.97
C CYS A 205 -9.43 5.35 18.20
N LEU A 206 -8.24 5.36 17.59
CA LEU A 206 -7.28 6.45 17.70
C LEU A 206 -7.84 7.75 17.13
N TRP A 207 -8.53 7.68 15.99
CA TRP A 207 -9.23 8.83 15.42
C TRP A 207 -10.28 9.39 16.37
N TRP A 208 -11.09 8.52 16.98
CA TRP A 208 -12.13 8.93 17.92
C TRP A 208 -11.53 9.62 19.16
N VAL A 209 -10.46 9.04 19.74
CA VAL A 209 -9.73 9.62 20.87
C VAL A 209 -9.09 10.96 20.52
N ASN A 210 -8.44 11.07 19.35
CA ASN A 210 -7.83 12.31 18.89
C ASN A 210 -8.88 13.42 18.71
N ARG A 211 -10.05 13.07 18.15
CA ARG A 211 -11.17 14.02 17.98
C ARG A 211 -11.72 14.53 19.32
N GLN A 212 -11.78 13.68 20.35
CA GLN A 212 -12.20 14.10 21.69
C GLN A 212 -11.16 14.99 22.37
N THR A 213 -9.87 14.62 22.26
CA THR A 213 -8.77 15.35 22.90
C THR A 213 -8.64 16.77 22.35
N GLN A 214 -8.83 16.95 21.03
CA GLN A 214 -8.83 18.27 20.40
C GLN A 214 -9.86 19.23 20.99
N LYS A 215 -11.05 18.74 21.35
CA LYS A 215 -12.08 19.58 21.95
C LYS A 215 -11.68 20.10 23.34
N LYS A 216 -10.89 19.34 24.09
CA LYS A 216 -10.48 19.68 25.47
C LYS A 216 -9.28 20.64 25.51
N THR A 217 -8.29 20.46 24.64
CA THR A 217 -7.04 21.24 24.67
C THR A 217 -7.18 22.70 24.29
N VAL A 218 -8.28 23.10 23.64
CA VAL A 218 -8.56 24.51 23.30
C VAL A 218 -8.74 25.38 24.55
N TYR A 219 -9.08 24.78 25.70
CA TYR A 219 -9.52 25.53 26.88
C TYR A 219 -8.51 25.63 28.03
N SER A 220 -7.45 24.82 28.10
CA SER A 220 -6.64 24.71 29.33
C SER A 220 -5.20 25.22 29.27
N ASP A 221 -4.44 25.04 28.17
CA ASP A 221 -3.00 25.38 28.11
C ASP A 221 -2.51 25.67 26.68
N TYR A 222 -2.56 26.94 26.27
CA TYR A 222 -2.10 27.37 24.95
C TYR A 222 -0.58 27.57 24.91
N SER A 223 0.12 26.86 24.02
CA SER A 223 1.49 27.21 23.61
C SER A 223 1.63 27.10 22.09
N LEU A 224 2.38 28.02 21.50
CA LEU A 224 2.51 28.16 20.03
C LEU A 224 3.10 26.89 19.39
N SER A 225 4.12 26.29 20.03
CA SER A 225 4.72 25.04 19.56
C SER A 225 3.73 23.88 19.58
N LYS A 226 2.95 23.73 20.66
CA LYS A 226 1.93 22.68 20.81
C LYS A 226 0.78 22.87 19.83
N SER A 227 0.35 24.11 19.59
CA SER A 227 -0.74 24.40 18.64
C SER A 227 -0.32 24.12 17.19
N PHE A 228 0.94 24.43 16.83
CA PHE A 228 1.51 24.09 15.53
C PHE A 228 1.59 22.56 15.33
N GLN A 229 2.16 21.84 16.30
CA GLN A 229 2.26 20.37 16.27
C GLN A 229 0.88 19.70 16.21
N GLN A 230 -0.09 20.20 16.97
CA GLN A 230 -1.44 19.66 16.96
C GLN A 230 -2.15 19.92 15.63
N SER A 231 -1.96 21.09 15.03
CA SER A 231 -2.46 21.41 13.69
C SER A 231 -1.86 20.48 12.62
N GLU A 232 -0.54 20.27 12.64
CA GLU A 232 0.14 19.36 11.71
C GLU A 232 -0.33 17.91 11.88
N ASN A 233 -0.43 17.42 13.12
CA ASN A 233 -0.94 16.08 13.42
C ASN A 233 -2.40 15.90 13.00
N THR A 234 -3.22 16.94 13.10
CA THR A 234 -4.62 16.88 12.66
C THR A 234 -4.72 16.74 11.15
N ILE A 235 -3.94 17.56 10.43
CA ILE A 235 -3.93 17.57 8.96
C ILE A 235 -3.43 16.23 8.44
N THR A 236 -2.29 15.75 8.95
CA THR A 236 -1.70 14.46 8.57
C THR A 236 -2.62 13.30 8.95
N SER A 237 -3.17 13.30 10.16
CA SER A 237 -4.11 12.25 10.59
C SER A 237 -5.37 12.21 9.72
N LYS A 238 -5.89 13.36 9.24
CA LYS A 238 -7.06 13.38 8.36
C LYS A 238 -6.75 12.81 6.98
N LEU A 239 -5.61 13.17 6.40
CA LEU A 239 -5.15 12.64 5.11
C LEU A 239 -4.92 11.13 5.19
N VAL A 240 -4.15 10.69 6.19
CA VAL A 240 -3.76 9.28 6.36
C VAL A 240 -4.97 8.41 6.64
N LEU A 241 -5.86 8.82 7.56
CA LEU A 241 -6.98 7.99 7.98
C LEU A 241 -7.92 7.67 6.81
N GLN A 242 -8.24 8.64 5.96
CA GLN A 242 -9.14 8.40 4.83
C GLN A 242 -8.57 7.35 3.87
N ILE A 243 -7.27 7.43 3.60
CA ILE A 243 -6.57 6.49 2.72
C ILE A 243 -6.40 5.14 3.39
N SER A 244 -6.03 5.12 4.67
CA SER A 244 -5.87 3.92 5.48
C SER A 244 -7.16 3.12 5.58
N LEU A 245 -8.29 3.77 5.88
CA LEU A 245 -9.60 3.10 5.97
C LEU A 245 -10.04 2.56 4.61
N LEU A 246 -9.82 3.32 3.54
CA LEU A 246 -10.15 2.87 2.18
C LEU A 246 -9.29 1.66 1.80
N HIS A 247 -7.98 1.75 2.00
CA HIS A 247 -7.06 0.64 1.79
C HIS A 247 -7.50 -0.60 2.56
N SER A 248 -7.71 -0.47 3.87
CA SER A 248 -8.08 -1.57 4.76
C SER A 248 -9.40 -2.22 4.33
N GLY A 249 -10.39 -1.43 3.89
CA GLY A 249 -11.65 -1.94 3.37
C GLY A 249 -11.45 -2.88 2.18
N PHE A 250 -10.74 -2.43 1.14
CA PHE A 250 -10.40 -3.29 0.00
C PHE A 250 -9.52 -4.48 0.39
N TYR A 251 -8.61 -4.29 1.35
CA TYR A 251 -7.71 -5.33 1.82
C TYR A 251 -8.43 -6.45 2.57
N ILE A 252 -9.37 -6.10 3.43
CA ILE A 252 -10.22 -7.06 4.15
C ILE A 252 -11.06 -7.85 3.15
N ILE A 253 -11.66 -7.19 2.16
CA ILE A 253 -12.42 -7.87 1.10
C ILE A 253 -11.51 -8.87 0.36
N TYR A 254 -10.31 -8.45 -0.01
CA TYR A 254 -9.32 -9.33 -0.65
C TYR A 254 -8.96 -10.54 0.24
N LEU A 255 -8.61 -10.30 1.51
CA LEU A 255 -8.18 -11.35 2.45
C LEU A 255 -9.31 -12.33 2.77
N VAL A 256 -10.53 -11.85 2.95
CA VAL A 256 -11.72 -12.70 3.17
C VAL A 256 -12.00 -13.52 1.92
N SER A 257 -12.05 -12.89 0.74
CA SER A 257 -12.35 -13.58 -0.52
C SER A 257 -11.31 -14.66 -0.83
N THR A 258 -10.02 -14.35 -0.71
CA THR A 258 -8.96 -15.34 -0.97
C THR A 258 -8.93 -16.45 0.08
N SER A 259 -9.18 -16.14 1.35
CA SER A 259 -9.18 -17.14 2.42
C SER A 259 -10.39 -18.07 2.32
N ALA A 260 -11.57 -17.52 2.06
CA ALA A 260 -12.80 -18.29 1.84
C ALA A 260 -12.66 -19.20 0.61
N TYR A 261 -12.18 -18.67 -0.51
CA TYR A 261 -11.99 -19.47 -1.72
C TYR A 261 -10.99 -20.63 -1.51
N ARG A 262 -9.85 -20.36 -0.85
CA ARG A 262 -8.86 -21.39 -0.49
C ARG A 262 -9.32 -22.33 0.63
N ALA A 263 -10.45 -22.04 1.28
CA ALA A 263 -11.07 -22.94 2.24
C ALA A 263 -11.94 -23.98 1.54
N VAL A 264 -12.64 -23.58 0.47
CA VAL A 264 -13.59 -24.44 -0.27
C VAL A 264 -13.00 -25.10 -1.51
N SER A 265 -11.93 -24.55 -2.09
CA SER A 265 -11.30 -25.07 -3.31
C SER A 265 -9.80 -25.31 -3.09
N SER A 266 -9.32 -26.45 -3.61
CA SER A 266 -7.89 -26.78 -3.66
C SER A 266 -7.33 -26.57 -5.07
N TYR A 267 -6.02 -26.32 -5.16
CA TYR A 267 -5.33 -26.28 -6.44
C TYR A 267 -5.40 -27.65 -7.16
N ASP A 268 -5.44 -28.74 -6.41
CA ASP A 268 -5.32 -30.11 -6.94
C ASP A 268 -6.55 -30.57 -7.74
N GLU A 269 -7.74 -29.98 -7.50
CA GLU A 269 -8.99 -30.40 -8.15
C GLU A 269 -9.17 -29.72 -9.52
N HIS A 270 -9.06 -28.39 -9.55
CA HIS A 270 -9.32 -27.58 -10.75
C HIS A 270 -8.31 -26.42 -10.84
N PRO A 271 -7.06 -26.68 -11.26
CA PRO A 271 -5.97 -25.73 -11.10
C PRO A 271 -6.13 -24.46 -11.96
N MET A 272 -6.69 -24.57 -13.17
CA MET A 272 -6.94 -23.41 -14.04
C MET A 272 -7.98 -22.47 -13.47
N THR A 273 -9.14 -23.00 -13.07
CA THR A 273 -10.20 -22.23 -12.42
C THR A 273 -9.69 -21.60 -11.12
N PHE A 274 -8.90 -22.35 -10.35
CA PHE A 274 -8.26 -21.84 -9.14
C PHE A 274 -7.37 -20.62 -9.41
N ILE A 275 -6.50 -20.70 -10.42
CA ILE A 275 -5.63 -19.59 -10.81
C ILE A 275 -6.46 -18.37 -11.24
N VAL A 276 -7.41 -18.57 -12.14
CA VAL A 276 -8.25 -17.48 -12.69
C VAL A 276 -9.01 -16.77 -11.57
N VAL A 277 -9.62 -17.51 -10.64
CA VAL A 277 -10.35 -16.93 -9.51
C VAL A 277 -9.41 -16.19 -8.56
N VAL A 278 -8.26 -16.77 -8.20
CA VAL A 278 -7.28 -16.11 -7.33
C VAL A 278 -6.72 -14.82 -7.96
N MET A 279 -6.47 -14.81 -9.27
CA MET A 279 -6.05 -13.62 -10.00
C MET A 279 -7.14 -12.54 -10.04
N ASN A 280 -8.39 -12.92 -10.26
CA ASN A 280 -9.52 -11.99 -10.19
C ASN A 280 -9.71 -11.41 -8.78
N ILE A 281 -9.53 -12.22 -7.73
CA ILE A 281 -9.51 -11.73 -6.35
C ILE A 281 -8.33 -10.74 -6.15
N HIS A 282 -7.17 -11.00 -6.74
CA HIS A 282 -6.04 -10.07 -6.68
C HIS A 282 -6.32 -8.72 -7.36
N ASN A 283 -7.16 -8.70 -8.41
CA ASN A 283 -7.60 -7.45 -9.04
C ASN A 283 -8.37 -6.53 -8.08
N ILE A 284 -8.98 -7.06 -7.02
CA ILE A 284 -9.59 -6.24 -5.94
C ILE A 284 -8.52 -5.36 -5.27
N VAL A 285 -7.32 -5.90 -5.04
CA VAL A 285 -6.20 -5.14 -4.46
C VAL A 285 -5.75 -4.06 -5.43
N VAL A 286 -5.55 -4.40 -6.71
CA VAL A 286 -5.13 -3.42 -7.74
C VAL A 286 -6.14 -2.27 -7.84
N LEU A 287 -7.43 -2.58 -7.86
CA LEU A 287 -8.50 -1.59 -7.87
C LEU A 287 -8.45 -0.73 -6.60
N GLY A 288 -8.35 -1.35 -5.43
CA GLY A 288 -8.24 -0.65 -4.15
C GLY A 288 -7.05 0.30 -4.10
N LEU A 289 -5.88 -0.12 -4.58
CA LEU A 289 -4.68 0.72 -4.69
C LEU A 289 -4.88 1.90 -5.64
N THR A 290 -5.53 1.66 -6.77
CA THR A 290 -5.83 2.72 -7.75
C THR A 290 -6.74 3.78 -7.13
N VAL A 291 -7.81 3.35 -6.44
CA VAL A 291 -8.72 4.25 -5.74
C VAL A 291 -7.98 5.00 -4.62
N CYS A 292 -7.12 4.34 -3.84
CA CYS A 292 -6.29 4.97 -2.82
C CYS A 292 -5.41 6.10 -3.40
N ILE A 293 -4.76 5.85 -4.54
CA ILE A 293 -3.89 6.83 -5.21
C ILE A 293 -4.72 8.04 -5.69
N ILE A 294 -5.89 7.81 -6.27
CA ILE A 294 -6.81 8.87 -6.71
C ILE A 294 -7.26 9.71 -5.51
N VAL A 295 -7.70 9.07 -4.43
CA VAL A 295 -8.14 9.76 -3.20
C VAL A 295 -6.99 10.52 -2.55
N TYR A 296 -5.77 9.98 -2.57
CA TYR A 296 -4.58 10.69 -2.10
C TYR A 296 -4.30 11.95 -2.92
N LEU A 297 -4.30 11.84 -4.26
CA LEU A 297 -4.09 12.99 -5.16
C LEU A 297 -5.17 14.05 -4.98
N TRP A 298 -6.44 13.64 -4.86
CA TRP A 298 -7.56 14.53 -4.60
C TRP A 298 -7.41 15.25 -3.26
N SER A 299 -7.07 14.50 -2.20
CA SER A 299 -6.86 15.04 -0.86
C SER A 299 -5.70 16.04 -0.84
N LEU A 300 -4.60 15.75 -1.53
CA LEU A 300 -3.48 16.69 -1.68
C LEU A 300 -3.92 17.99 -2.36
N ARG A 301 -4.68 17.91 -3.47
CA ARG A 301 -5.18 19.12 -4.17
C ARG A 301 -6.07 19.96 -3.25
N VAL A 302 -7.04 19.33 -2.58
CA VAL A 302 -7.93 20.02 -1.63
C VAL A 302 -7.14 20.70 -0.50
N MET A 303 -6.06 20.09 -0.04
CA MET A 303 -5.20 20.68 0.99
C MET A 303 -4.37 21.86 0.47
N ASP A 304 -3.82 21.75 -0.74
CA ASP A 304 -3.08 22.83 -1.42
C ASP A 304 -4.00 24.05 -1.63
N ASP A 305 -5.24 23.85 -2.08
CA ASP A 305 -6.21 24.92 -2.29
C ASP A 305 -6.59 25.61 -0.96
N LYS A 306 -6.86 24.82 0.08
CA LYS A 306 -7.12 25.35 1.43
C LYS A 306 -5.94 26.09 2.03
N ARG A 307 -4.72 25.76 1.62
CA ARG A 307 -3.52 26.48 2.03
C ARG A 307 -3.44 27.83 1.31
N LYS A 308 -3.59 27.85 -0.02
CA LYS A 308 -3.59 29.10 -0.81
C LYS A 308 -4.63 30.10 -0.30
N ILE A 309 -5.85 29.64 0.01
CA ILE A 309 -6.90 30.49 0.60
C ILE A 309 -6.47 31.09 1.94
N ARG A 310 -5.81 30.30 2.79
CA ARG A 310 -5.29 30.81 4.09
C ARG A 310 -4.19 31.84 3.90
N GLU A 311 -3.26 31.61 2.96
CA GLU A 311 -2.19 32.55 2.64
C GLU A 311 -2.75 33.87 2.06
N MET A 312 -3.76 33.80 1.18
CA MET A 312 -4.46 34.98 0.66
C MET A 312 -5.18 35.75 1.77
N ASN A 313 -5.89 35.07 2.66
CA ASN A 313 -6.62 35.71 3.76
C ASN A 313 -5.67 36.34 4.79
N GLN A 314 -4.53 35.70 5.08
CA GLN A 314 -3.50 36.26 5.96
C GLN A 314 -2.80 37.45 5.32
N GLY A 315 -2.49 37.38 4.02
CA GLY A 315 -1.94 38.50 3.25
C GLY A 315 -2.91 39.69 3.23
N SER A 316 -4.20 39.44 2.96
CA SER A 316 -5.25 40.46 3.01
C SER A 316 -5.33 41.11 4.38
N LYS A 317 -5.40 40.33 5.47
CA LYS A 317 -5.45 40.88 6.83
C LYS A 317 -4.22 41.73 7.17
N LYS A 318 -3.02 41.28 6.81
CA LYS A 318 -1.77 42.02 7.03
C LYS A 318 -1.73 43.31 6.21
N ASN A 319 -2.22 43.28 4.97
CA ASN A 319 -2.34 44.46 4.12
C ASN A 319 -3.36 45.45 4.67
N THR A 320 -4.48 44.96 5.22
CA THR A 320 -5.48 45.78 5.91
C THR A 320 -4.91 46.43 7.17
N GLU A 321 -4.21 45.68 8.01
CA GLU A 321 -3.52 46.20 9.21
C GLU A 321 -2.47 47.25 8.83
N MET A 322 -1.66 47.00 7.79
CA MET A 322 -0.67 47.96 7.28
C MET A 322 -1.31 49.24 6.72
N TYR A 323 -2.42 49.10 5.99
CA TYR A 323 -3.19 50.24 5.48
C TYR A 323 -3.71 51.12 6.63
N PHE A 324 -4.31 50.52 7.66
CA PHE A 324 -4.78 51.27 8.84
C PHE A 324 -3.62 51.91 9.61
N MET A 325 -2.45 51.27 9.68
CA MET A 325 -1.27 51.85 10.31
C MET A 325 -0.75 53.08 9.55
N LEU A 326 -0.72 53.02 8.21
CA LEU A 326 -0.34 54.15 7.35
C LEU A 326 -1.34 55.32 7.51
N LEU A 327 -2.63 55.01 7.51
CA LEU A 327 -3.68 56.02 7.68
C LEU A 327 -3.59 56.73 9.04
N TYR A 328 -3.32 55.98 10.12
CA TYR A 328 -3.14 56.54 11.45
C TYR A 328 -1.90 57.45 11.54
N THR A 329 -0.85 57.14 10.78
CA THR A 329 0.38 57.94 10.74
C THR A 329 0.19 59.25 9.97
N GLN A 330 -0.71 59.29 8.98
CA GLN A 330 -1.03 60.50 8.22
C GLN A 330 -1.99 61.46 8.93
N LEU A 331 -2.74 60.98 9.93
CA LEU A 331 -3.67 61.79 10.72
C LEU A 331 -3.02 62.45 11.94
N LYS A 332 -1.76 62.12 12.24
CA LYS A 332 -0.91 62.82 13.21
C LYS A 332 0.01 63.77 12.48
#